data_AF-A0A957JF23-F1
#
_entry.id   AF-A0A957JF23-F1
#
_cell.length_a   1.000
_cell.length_b   1.000
_cell.length_c   1.000
_cell.angle_alpha   90.00
_cell.angle_beta   90.00
_cell.angle_gamma   90.00
#
_symmetry.space_group_name_H-M   'P 1'
#
loop_
_entity.id
_entity.type
_entity.pdbx_description
1 polymer ?
#
loop_
_entity_poly.entity_id
_entity_poly.type
_entity_poly.pdbx_seq_one_letter_code
_entity_poly.pdbx_strand_id
1 'polypeptide(L)'
;DGEKGFVKIYVKRGSDKILGATIIARHAGEMISEITTAMMAGAGMGTLSQTIHPYPTQAEIIKKAADAWNRTRLTPTVANLFATWLRWRR
;
A
#
# COMPACT_ATOMS: atom_id res chain seq x y z
N ASP A 1 -14.80 -21.24 6.92
CA ASP A 1 -14.80 -21.64 5.50
C ASP A 1 -14.42 -20.48 4.59
N GLY A 2 -13.35 -20.67 3.82
CA GLY A 2 -12.73 -19.65 2.96
C GLY A 2 -11.30 -19.34 3.42
N GLU A 3 -10.30 -19.87 2.72
CA GLU A 3 -8.88 -19.64 3.01
C GLU A 3 -8.59 -18.13 3.12
N LYS A 4 -8.02 -17.69 4.25
CA LYS A 4 -7.62 -16.30 4.46
C LYS A 4 -6.47 -15.97 3.52
N GLY A 5 -6.77 -15.30 2.41
CA GLY A 5 -5.78 -14.74 1.50
C GLY A 5 -5.05 -13.53 2.10
N PHE A 6 -3.91 -13.17 1.54
CA PHE A 6 -3.19 -11.94 1.91
C PHE A 6 -2.32 -11.42 0.77
N VAL A 7 -1.93 -10.15 0.87
CA VAL A 7 -0.92 -9.52 0.03
C VAL A 7 0.21 -9.00 0.91
N LYS A 8 1.44 -9.33 0.54
CA LYS A 8 2.65 -8.84 1.17
C LYS A 8 3.52 -8.18 0.11
N ILE A 9 3.80 -6.89 0.26
CA ILE A 9 4.64 -6.12 -0.68
C ILE A 9 5.98 -5.80 -0.01
N TYR A 10 7.07 -6.07 -0.70
CA TYR A 10 8.42 -5.82 -0.24
C TYR A 10 8.90 -4.48 -0.80
N VAL A 11 9.32 -3.56 0.08
CA VAL A 11 9.69 -2.19 -0.28
C VAL A 11 11.10 -1.91 0.21
N LYS A 12 11.92 -1.24 -0.60
CA LYS A 12 13.28 -0.85 -0.22
C LYS A 12 13.22 0.14 0.95
N ARG A 13 13.97 -0.15 2.03
CA ARG A 13 14.05 0.74 3.20
C ARG A 13 14.47 2.16 2.80
N GLY A 14 13.76 3.15 3.33
CA GLY A 14 14.04 4.57 3.07
C GLY A 14 13.65 5.06 1.67
N SER A 15 12.97 4.23 0.89
CA SER A 15 12.55 4.53 -0.48
C SER A 15 11.11 4.08 -0.70
N ASP A 16 10.49 4.57 -1.77
CA ASP A 16 9.18 4.14 -2.26
C ASP A 16 9.26 2.92 -3.20
N LYS A 17 10.47 2.45 -3.50
CA LYS A 17 10.71 1.42 -4.52
C LYS A 17 10.21 0.04 -4.08
N ILE A 18 9.34 -0.54 -4.90
CA ILE A 18 8.87 -1.93 -4.77
C ILE A 18 9.98 -2.89 -5.22
N LEU A 19 10.25 -3.92 -4.41
CA LEU A 19 11.21 -4.99 -4.69
C LEU A 19 10.53 -6.29 -5.15
N GLY A 20 9.26 -6.47 -4.81
CA GLY A 20 8.44 -7.64 -5.17
C GLY A 20 7.19 -7.73 -4.31
N ALA A 21 6.36 -8.75 -4.56
CA ALA A 21 5.19 -9.05 -3.73
C ALA A 21 4.88 -10.56 -3.68
N THR A 22 4.14 -10.96 -2.65
CA THR A 22 3.54 -12.29 -2.50
C THR A 22 2.04 -12.11 -2.34
N ILE A 23 1.25 -12.81 -3.16
CA ILE A 23 -0.21 -12.75 -3.15
C ILE A 23 -0.77 -14.16 -3.02
N ILE A 24 -1.65 -14.36 -2.02
CA ILE A 24 -2.45 -15.58 -1.86
C ILE A 24 -3.92 -15.16 -2.00
N ALA A 25 -4.54 -15.53 -3.12
CA ALA A 25 -5.93 -15.23 -3.44
C ALA A 25 -6.39 -16.09 -4.63
N ARG A 26 -7.71 -16.24 -4.82
CA ARG A 26 -8.29 -16.97 -5.96
C ARG A 26 -7.83 -16.41 -7.31
N HIS A 27 -7.64 -15.10 -7.42
CA HIS A 27 -7.22 -14.40 -8.64
C HIS A 27 -5.79 -13.82 -8.53
N ALA A 28 -4.90 -14.48 -7.77
CA ALA A 28 -3.54 -13.96 -7.52
C ALA A 28 -2.74 -13.68 -8.81
N GLY A 29 -2.92 -14.50 -9.85
CA GLY A 29 -2.26 -14.32 -11.15
C GLY A 29 -2.71 -13.06 -11.91
N GLU A 30 -3.97 -12.65 -11.74
CA GLU A 30 -4.47 -11.40 -12.30
C GLU A 30 -3.96 -10.21 -11.47
N MET A 31 -4.03 -10.32 -10.13
CA MET A 31 -3.63 -9.25 -9.20
C MET A 31 -2.13 -8.94 -9.25
N ILE A 32 -1.26 -9.94 -9.43
CA ILE A 32 0.20 -9.73 -9.46
C ILE A 32 0.62 -8.85 -10.64
N SER A 33 -0.18 -8.82 -11.72
CA SER A 33 0.09 -8.01 -12.92
C SER A 33 0.15 -6.51 -12.62
N GLU A 34 -0.66 -6.02 -11.66
CA GLU A 34 -0.61 -4.63 -11.22
C GLU A 34 0.74 -4.30 -10.56
N ILE A 35 1.21 -5.18 -9.66
CA ILE A 35 2.49 -5.00 -8.97
C ILE A 35 3.66 -5.05 -9.96
N THR A 36 3.67 -6.03 -10.87
CA THR A 36 4.74 -6.15 -11.87
C THR A 36 4.76 -4.95 -12.82
N THR A 37 3.59 -4.44 -13.21
CA THR A 37 3.48 -3.22 -14.04
C THR A 37 4.02 -2.02 -13.30
N ALA A 38 3.67 -1.84 -12.02
CA ALA A 38 4.22 -0.76 -11.19
C ALA A 38 5.74 -0.86 -11.04
N MET A 39 6.28 -2.06 -10.80
CA MET A 39 7.72 -2.30 -10.72
C MET A 39 8.44 -1.94 -12.03
N MET A 40 7.90 -2.36 -13.17
CA MET A 40 8.47 -2.06 -14.48
C MET A 40 8.42 -0.57 -14.83
N ALA A 41 7.35 0.12 -14.43
CA ALA A 41 7.21 1.57 -14.60
C ALA A 41 8.05 2.39 -13.61
N GLY A 42 8.71 1.75 -12.65
CA GLY A 42 9.41 2.44 -11.56
C GLY A 42 8.47 3.15 -10.58
N ALA A 43 7.18 2.82 -10.60
CA ALA A 43 6.18 3.33 -9.68
C ALA A 43 6.33 2.69 -8.30
N GLY A 44 6.14 3.50 -7.26
CA GLY A 44 6.29 3.09 -5.87
C GLY A 44 4.97 2.81 -5.17
N MET A 45 5.06 2.52 -3.88
CA MET A 45 3.89 2.35 -3.00
C MET A 45 3.05 3.63 -2.89
N GLY A 46 3.68 4.80 -2.97
CA GLY A 46 2.99 6.09 -3.02
C GLY A 46 2.03 6.18 -4.20
N THR A 47 2.43 5.71 -5.38
CA THR A 47 1.58 5.64 -6.57
C THR A 47 0.41 4.68 -6.33
N LEU A 48 0.67 3.45 -5.86
CA LEU A 48 -0.39 2.46 -5.61
C LEU A 48 -1.43 2.94 -4.58
N SER A 49 -1.01 3.70 -3.57
CA SER A 49 -1.91 4.32 -2.58
C SER A 49 -2.82 5.39 -3.20
N GLN A 50 -2.29 6.18 -4.15
CA GLN A 50 -3.04 7.23 -4.84
C GLN A 50 -3.94 6.69 -5.96
N THR A 51 -3.64 5.51 -6.51
CA THR A 51 -4.45 4.87 -7.55
C THR A 51 -5.88 4.61 -7.09
N ILE A 52 -6.84 4.98 -7.93
CA ILE A 52 -8.26 4.64 -7.71
C ILE A 52 -8.45 3.17 -8.10
N HIS A 53 -8.70 2.34 -7.09
CA HIS A 53 -9.04 0.94 -7.30
C HIS A 53 -10.56 0.80 -7.37
N PRO A 54 -11.10 0.11 -8.39
CA PRO A 54 -12.54 -0.13 -8.48
C PRO A 54 -13.07 -0.90 -7.26
N TYR A 55 -14.28 -0.54 -6.84
CA TYR A 55 -15.00 -1.22 -5.77
C TYR A 55 -16.29 -1.86 -6.33
N PRO A 56 -16.64 -3.10 -5.92
CA PRO A 56 -15.90 -4.03 -5.05
C PRO A 56 -14.96 -4.96 -5.85
N THR A 57 -13.65 -4.97 -5.57
CA THR A 57 -12.69 -5.88 -6.21
C THR A 57 -11.63 -6.41 -5.24
N GLN A 58 -11.01 -7.55 -5.56
CA GLN A 58 -9.87 -8.08 -4.77
C GLN A 58 -8.63 -7.18 -4.86
N ALA A 59 -8.45 -6.46 -5.97
CA ALA A 59 -7.34 -5.53 -6.17
C ALA A 59 -7.32 -4.41 -5.13
N GLU A 60 -8.46 -4.05 -4.53
CA GLU A 60 -8.53 -3.05 -3.44
C GLU A 60 -7.57 -3.36 -2.27
N ILE A 61 -7.19 -4.62 -2.07
CA ILE A 61 -6.23 -4.98 -1.02
C ILE A 61 -4.81 -4.46 -1.28
N ILE A 62 -4.43 -4.24 -2.55
CA ILE A 62 -3.14 -3.65 -2.95
C ILE A 62 -3.11 -2.19 -2.48
N LYS A 63 -4.17 -1.43 -2.75
CA LYS A 63 -4.36 -0.08 -2.18
C LYS A 63 -4.27 -0.07 -0.67
N LYS A 64 -5.00 -0.98 0.01
CA LYS A 64 -4.99 -1.06 1.48
C LYS A 64 -3.60 -1.34 2.03
N ALA A 65 -2.83 -2.21 1.38
CA ALA A 65 -1.43 -2.46 1.74
C ALA A 65 -0.55 -1.23 1.53
N ALA A 66 -0.75 -0.48 0.44
CA ALA A 66 -0.04 0.75 0.14
C ALA A 66 -0.35 1.87 1.15
N ASP A 67 -1.63 2.06 1.50
CA ASP A 67 -2.07 3.02 2.52
C ASP A 67 -1.51 2.67 3.90
N ALA A 68 -1.53 1.39 4.27
CA ALA A 68 -0.95 0.91 5.51
C ALA A 68 0.56 1.20 5.58
N TRP A 69 1.30 0.95 4.49
CA TRP A 69 2.71 1.31 4.40
C TRP A 69 2.93 2.83 4.49
N ASN A 70 2.13 3.65 3.80
CA ASN A 70 2.26 5.11 3.83
C ASN A 70 2.11 5.68 5.25
N ARG A 71 1.20 5.11 6.06
CA ARG A 71 1.03 5.52 7.47
C ARG A 71 2.29 5.29 8.31
N THR A 72 3.11 4.29 7.99
CA THR A 72 4.37 4.03 8.71
C THR A 72 5.46 5.07 8.46
N ARG A 73 5.32 5.90 7.41
CA ARG A 73 6.31 6.95 7.07
C ARG A 73 6.19 8.21 7.91
N LEU A 74 5.07 8.39 8.62
CA LEU A 74 4.91 9.51 9.54
C LEU A 74 5.83 9.28 10.75
N THR A 75 6.86 10.11 10.91
CA THR A 75 7.74 10.01 12.09
C THR A 75 6.94 10.35 13.36
N PRO A 76 7.27 9.73 14.52
CA PRO A 76 6.52 9.96 15.76
C PRO A 76 6.48 11.43 16.19
N THR A 77 7.57 12.16 15.93
CA THR A 77 7.68 13.59 16.21
C THR A 77 6.76 14.43 15.33
N VAL A 78 6.73 14.17 14.03
CA VAL A 78 5.82 14.85 13.10
C VAL A 78 4.38 14.52 13.42
N ALA A 79 4.07 13.25 13.72
CA ALA A 79 2.72 12.83 14.11
C ALA A 79 2.22 13.56 15.38
N ASN A 80 3.07 13.68 16.42
CA ASN A 80 2.73 14.40 17.65
C ASN A 80 2.56 15.91 17.43
N LEU A 81 3.42 16.52 16.61
CA LEU A 81 3.29 17.94 16.24
C LEU A 81 1.98 18.18 15.49
N PHE A 82 1.67 17.31 14.52
CA PHE A 82 0.44 17.38 13.72
C PHE A 82 -0.80 17.21 14.60
N ALA A 83 -0.79 16.26 15.54
CA ALA A 83 -1.87 16.03 16.48
C ALA A 83 -2.09 17.23 17.42
N THR A 84 -1.01 17.84 17.91
CA THR A 84 -1.07 19.03 18.77
C THR A 84 -1.65 20.22 18.02
N TRP A 85 -1.20 20.45 16.79
CA TRP A 85 -1.73 21.49 15.93
C TRP A 85 -3.21 21.29 15.59
N LEU A 86 -3.62 20.05 15.22
CA LEU A 86 -5.01 19.70 14.95
C LEU A 86 -5.92 19.93 16.16
N ARG A 87 -5.44 19.67 17.38
CA ARG A 87 -6.15 19.96 18.63
C ARG A 87 -6.33 21.46 18.87
N TRP A 88 -5.39 22.28 18.42
CA TRP A 88 -5.43 23.73 18.57
C TRP A 88 -6.33 24.43 17.54
N ARG A 89 -6.59 23.75 16.41
CA ARG A 89 -7.46 24.23 15.33
C ARG A 89 -8.92 23.75 15.47
N ARG A 90 -9.19 22.85 16.40
CA ARG A 90 -10.53 22.39 16.77
C ARG A 90 -11.09 23.27 17.87
#